data_AF-A0A839H2K5-F1
#
_entry.id   AF-A0A839H2K5-F1
#
_cell.length_a   1.000
_cell.length_b   1.000
_cell.length_c   1.000
_cell.angle_alpha   90.00
_cell.angle_beta   90.00
_cell.angle_gamma   90.00
#
_symmetry.space_group_name_H-M   'P 1'
#
loop_
_entity.id
_entity.type
_entity.pdbx_description
1 polymer ?
#
loop_
_entity_poly.entity_id
_entity_poly.type
_entity_poly.pdbx_seq_one_letter_code
_entity_poly.pdbx_strand_id
1 'polypeptide(L)'
;MRTNSHAVLFIVALLISVITLPTSAVAFGLNDTGITTCSDEDSNGLPCPVDGFPGQDAEYGRDAAAAAGTLVKIGGGDAGFDFTKLDANGNELPASATDHTCVRDNVTGLMWQAGQSDWTYTFDQTANYVSTVNNTGLCGFNDWRMPSVKELVSIVNYNSYDPAIDANYFPDSSSWFWSGSPYAGSSYYAWYVHFSDGGANYNDRDVGYHVRLVRAGQFFDTFDTFNDNHDGTVTQVNTELMWAKCSEGQTGTNCSGDADEMTWSEALTAANNSRLGGYDDWRLPSVKELQALVDYSTDWPAIDSSAFPNTPSSWFWSGSPDANYSGFAWCVVFYNGNANDYCRSSNYHVRLVRDVQPMNIAVRNNEWRITEIYIATLGYAPDNEGLQYWVNNLSGGTWTPTTVAQAFFDNESVQALYPADQGHDALIDALYHNIFNRAPDNAGKNYWLGELNAGRFTRDQMIIALIDGGWANANAATDMARFGNQVRVGLAFAAAQAERGIVYTDLSPAQQTHLRQIGADVLTTVTADNATVTAAIEQIAGLLERL
;
A
#
# COMPACT_ATOMS: atom_id res chain seq x y z
N MET A 1 -28.59 -47.71 19.40
CA MET A 1 -27.69 -47.50 18.24
C MET A 1 -28.11 -46.20 17.58
N ARG A 2 -27.13 -45.31 17.37
CA ARG A 2 -26.96 -44.35 16.25
C ARG A 2 -28.10 -44.37 15.19
N THR A 3 -28.62 -43.28 14.63
CA THR A 3 -28.03 -41.98 14.25
C THR A 3 -29.09 -41.13 13.52
N ASN A 4 -28.85 -39.81 13.46
CA ASN A 4 -29.17 -38.86 12.37
C ASN A 4 -30.59 -38.29 12.23
N SER A 5 -30.73 -37.11 12.81
CA SER A 5 -31.53 -35.96 12.37
C SER A 5 -30.50 -34.82 12.17
N HIS A 6 -30.42 -33.97 11.14
CA HIS A 6 -31.35 -33.51 10.13
C HIS A 6 -30.57 -33.08 8.88
N ALA A 7 -31.04 -33.50 7.71
CA ALA A 7 -31.10 -32.62 6.55
C ALA A 7 -32.50 -32.00 6.56
N VAL A 8 -32.61 -30.67 6.41
CA VAL A 8 -33.75 -29.91 5.83
C VAL A 8 -33.54 -28.39 6.02
N LEU A 9 -33.45 -27.68 4.87
CA LEU A 9 -33.85 -26.30 4.55
C LEU A 9 -33.20 -25.14 5.34
N PHE A 10 -32.44 -24.19 4.78
CA PHE A 10 -32.56 -23.37 3.56
C PHE A 10 -33.85 -22.50 3.48
N ILE A 11 -33.61 -21.18 3.34
CA ILE A 11 -34.44 -20.08 2.78
C ILE A 11 -35.34 -19.24 3.73
N VAL A 12 -35.25 -17.90 3.53
CA VAL A 12 -36.24 -16.80 3.70
C VAL A 12 -36.10 -16.01 5.01
N ALA A 13 -36.03 -14.67 5.10
CA ALA A 13 -35.94 -13.52 4.18
C ALA A 13 -35.70 -12.27 5.06
N LEU A 14 -34.81 -11.35 4.67
CA LEU A 14 -35.11 -10.09 3.99
C LEU A 14 -35.96 -9.11 4.82
N LEU A 15 -35.31 -8.07 5.36
CA LEU A 15 -35.92 -6.77 5.58
C LEU A 15 -35.03 -5.72 4.92
N ILE A 16 -35.47 -5.32 3.73
CA ILE A 16 -35.03 -4.13 3.01
C ILE A 16 -35.34 -2.92 3.90
N SER A 17 -34.31 -2.15 4.23
CA SER A 17 -34.46 -0.71 4.44
C SER A 17 -33.34 -0.03 3.67
N VAL A 18 -33.72 0.57 2.54
CA VAL A 18 -32.88 1.48 1.76
C VAL A 18 -32.60 2.69 2.63
N ILE A 19 -31.37 2.79 3.13
CA ILE A 19 -30.73 4.06 3.48
C ILE A 19 -29.37 4.01 2.80
N THR A 20 -29.26 4.78 1.73
CA THR A 20 -28.02 5.15 1.07
C THR A 20 -27.09 5.83 2.09
N LEU A 21 -25.93 5.25 2.33
CA LEU A 21 -24.79 5.97 2.88
C LEU A 21 -23.73 6.05 1.78
N PRO A 22 -23.47 7.25 1.22
CA PRO A 22 -22.27 7.47 0.44
C PRO A 22 -21.16 7.76 1.43
N THR A 23 -20.14 6.91 1.50
CA THR A 23 -18.79 7.32 1.89
C THR A 23 -17.84 6.29 1.32
N SER A 24 -17.40 6.56 0.10
CA SER A 24 -16.25 5.95 -0.53
C SER A 24 -15.07 5.97 0.44
N ALA A 25 -14.61 4.80 0.87
CA ALA A 25 -13.26 4.68 1.37
C ALA A 25 -12.35 4.99 0.18
N VAL A 26 -11.66 6.11 0.24
CA VAL A 26 -10.59 6.44 -0.70
C VAL A 26 -9.48 5.42 -0.41
N ALA A 27 -9.26 4.48 -1.34
CA ALA A 27 -7.99 3.78 -1.31
C ALA A 27 -6.91 4.82 -1.62
N PHE A 28 -5.87 4.86 -0.79
CA PHE A 28 -4.64 5.56 -1.09
C PHE A 28 -3.69 4.54 -1.70
N GLY A 29 -3.31 4.73 -2.95
CA GLY A 29 -2.41 3.82 -3.65
C GLY A 29 -2.16 4.23 -5.10
N LEU A 30 -1.04 3.81 -5.63
CA LEU A 30 -0.72 3.88 -7.06
C LEU A 30 -1.47 2.74 -7.76
N ASN A 31 -2.13 3.02 -8.90
CA ASN A 31 -2.59 1.93 -9.76
C ASN A 31 -1.40 1.08 -10.18
N ASP A 32 -1.62 -0.23 -10.25
CA ASP A 32 -0.65 -1.15 -10.84
C ASP A 32 -0.59 -0.99 -12.36
N THR A 33 0.26 -1.75 -13.05
CA THR A 33 0.56 -1.51 -14.47
C THR A 33 -0.46 -2.12 -15.44
N GLY A 34 -1.23 -3.12 -15.00
CA GLY A 34 -2.12 -3.94 -15.81
C GLY A 34 -1.49 -5.25 -16.30
N ILE A 35 -0.19 -5.46 -16.11
CA ILE A 35 0.57 -6.57 -16.70
C ILE A 35 0.32 -7.85 -15.89
N THR A 36 -0.20 -8.89 -16.54
CA THR A 36 -0.64 -10.14 -15.86
C THR A 36 0.12 -11.38 -16.32
N THR A 37 1.10 -11.21 -17.20
CA THR A 37 1.93 -12.29 -17.76
C THR A 37 3.38 -11.87 -17.77
N CYS A 38 4.27 -12.85 -17.67
CA CYS A 38 5.71 -12.66 -17.67
C CYS A 38 6.28 -12.72 -19.09
N SER A 39 7.56 -12.39 -19.19
CA SER A 39 8.34 -12.34 -20.43
C SER A 39 9.69 -13.03 -20.26
N ASP A 40 10.31 -13.43 -21.38
CA ASP A 40 11.73 -13.85 -21.42
C ASP A 40 12.56 -12.82 -22.20
N GLU A 41 13.66 -13.20 -22.88
CA GLU A 41 14.46 -12.23 -23.64
C GLU A 41 13.71 -11.69 -24.87
N ASP A 42 12.91 -12.53 -25.51
CA ASP A 42 12.37 -12.29 -26.87
C ASP A 42 10.84 -12.41 -26.95
N SER A 43 10.18 -12.89 -25.89
CA SER A 43 8.75 -13.23 -25.87
C SER A 43 8.03 -12.55 -24.70
N ASN A 44 6.78 -12.17 -24.95
CA ASN A 44 5.82 -11.73 -23.93
C ASN A 44 4.67 -12.75 -23.79
N GLY A 45 3.84 -12.60 -22.76
CA GLY A 45 2.62 -13.39 -22.63
C GLY A 45 2.85 -14.79 -22.04
N LEU A 46 3.96 -15.01 -21.36
CA LEU A 46 4.31 -16.28 -20.74
C LEU A 46 3.64 -16.41 -19.36
N PRO A 47 3.27 -17.63 -18.93
CA PRO A 47 2.87 -17.87 -17.55
C PRO A 47 4.00 -17.52 -16.59
N CYS A 48 3.66 -16.88 -15.48
CA CYS A 48 4.61 -16.59 -14.40
C CYS A 48 4.74 -17.78 -13.42
N PRO A 49 5.92 -18.01 -12.81
CA PRO A 49 7.20 -17.33 -13.08
C PRO A 49 7.90 -17.89 -14.33
N VAL A 50 8.84 -17.13 -14.89
CA VAL A 50 9.70 -17.55 -16.02
C VAL A 50 11.12 -17.84 -15.52
N ASP A 51 11.65 -19.02 -15.84
CA ASP A 51 13.00 -19.41 -15.44
C ASP A 51 14.06 -18.50 -16.08
N GLY A 52 14.98 -17.97 -15.28
CA GLY A 52 15.98 -16.97 -15.70
C GLY A 52 15.46 -15.52 -15.79
N PHE A 53 14.17 -15.29 -15.56
CA PHE A 53 13.56 -13.96 -15.54
C PHE A 53 12.64 -13.81 -14.31
N PRO A 54 13.19 -13.92 -13.09
CA PRO A 54 12.38 -13.90 -11.87
C PRO A 54 11.91 -12.50 -11.51
N GLY A 55 10.83 -12.39 -10.75
CA GLY A 55 10.52 -11.16 -10.04
C GLY A 55 9.99 -10.04 -10.94
N GLN A 56 9.26 -10.40 -12.00
CA GLN A 56 8.68 -9.45 -12.95
C GLN A 56 7.42 -8.79 -12.38
N ASP A 57 7.01 -7.69 -13.01
CA ASP A 57 5.83 -6.89 -12.65
C ASP A 57 4.56 -7.74 -12.41
N ALA A 58 4.27 -8.65 -13.33
CA ALA A 58 3.11 -9.54 -13.28
C ALA A 58 3.05 -10.51 -12.08
N GLU A 59 4.14 -10.66 -11.32
CA GLU A 59 4.23 -11.57 -10.17
C GLU A 59 3.79 -10.90 -8.86
N TYR A 60 3.60 -9.57 -8.83
CA TYR A 60 3.33 -8.81 -7.61
C TYR A 60 2.12 -7.89 -7.74
N GLY A 61 1.77 -7.25 -6.62
CA GLY A 61 0.77 -6.20 -6.61
C GLY A 61 -0.66 -6.65 -6.94
N ARG A 62 -1.44 -5.68 -7.40
CA ARG A 62 -2.86 -5.86 -7.72
C ARG A 62 -3.04 -6.63 -9.02
N ASP A 63 -2.09 -6.54 -9.95
CA ASP A 63 -2.17 -7.27 -11.21
C ASP A 63 -2.04 -8.78 -11.00
N ALA A 64 -1.08 -9.23 -10.19
CA ALA A 64 -0.95 -10.63 -9.81
C ALA A 64 -2.19 -11.14 -9.07
N ALA A 65 -2.74 -10.35 -8.14
CA ALA A 65 -3.97 -10.69 -7.44
C ALA A 65 -5.19 -10.78 -8.38
N ALA A 66 -5.25 -9.95 -9.41
CA ALA A 66 -6.29 -10.01 -10.44
C ALA A 66 -6.14 -11.27 -11.31
N ALA A 67 -4.92 -11.58 -11.75
CA ALA A 67 -4.63 -12.80 -12.52
C ALA A 67 -4.95 -14.08 -11.74
N ALA A 68 -4.73 -14.07 -10.42
CA ALA A 68 -5.09 -15.16 -9.51
C ALA A 68 -6.61 -15.24 -9.20
N GLY A 69 -7.40 -14.24 -9.59
CA GLY A 69 -8.83 -14.15 -9.28
C GLY A 69 -9.12 -13.86 -7.81
N THR A 70 -8.15 -13.33 -7.06
CA THR A 70 -8.26 -13.01 -5.63
C THR A 70 -8.48 -11.53 -5.35
N LEU A 71 -8.27 -10.65 -6.33
CA LEU A 71 -8.50 -9.21 -6.18
C LEU A 71 -10.00 -8.90 -6.08
N VAL A 72 -10.39 -8.25 -4.99
CA VAL A 72 -11.74 -7.68 -4.83
C VAL A 72 -11.74 -6.25 -5.35
N LYS A 73 -12.67 -5.94 -6.25
CA LYS A 73 -12.87 -4.59 -6.81
C LYS A 73 -14.20 -4.00 -6.36
N ILE A 74 -14.24 -2.68 -6.20
CA ILE A 74 -15.46 -1.90 -5.97
C ILE A 74 -16.19 -1.70 -7.31
N GLY A 75 -15.43 -1.32 -8.34
CA GLY A 75 -15.88 -1.12 -9.71
C GLY A 75 -15.34 -2.20 -10.64
N GLY A 76 -14.87 -1.79 -11.81
CA GLY A 76 -14.29 -2.67 -12.83
C GLY A 76 -12.98 -2.12 -13.37
N GLY A 77 -12.66 -2.41 -14.62
CA GLY A 77 -11.37 -2.07 -15.21
C GLY A 77 -10.47 -3.29 -15.32
N ASP A 78 -9.47 -3.21 -16.17
CA ASP A 78 -8.54 -4.32 -16.44
C ASP A 78 -7.63 -4.63 -15.25
N ALA A 79 -7.27 -5.90 -15.06
CA ALA A 79 -6.24 -6.38 -14.12
C ALA A 79 -6.23 -5.66 -12.73
N GLY A 80 -5.20 -4.91 -12.38
CA GLY A 80 -5.07 -4.21 -11.10
C GLY A 80 -5.88 -2.93 -10.96
N PHE A 81 -6.40 -2.35 -12.04
CA PHE A 81 -7.19 -1.11 -12.03
C PHE A 81 -8.57 -1.32 -11.39
N ASP A 82 -9.13 -0.27 -10.77
CA ASP A 82 -10.48 -0.31 -10.21
C ASP A 82 -11.22 1.01 -10.45
N PHE A 83 -12.14 1.02 -11.41
CA PHE A 83 -12.84 2.21 -11.88
C PHE A 83 -14.36 2.10 -11.72
N THR A 84 -14.98 3.18 -11.25
CA THR A 84 -16.43 3.37 -11.20
C THR A 84 -16.85 4.44 -12.20
N LYS A 85 -17.83 4.10 -13.06
CA LYS A 85 -18.45 5.03 -14.01
C LYS A 85 -19.41 5.97 -13.30
N LEU A 86 -19.40 7.25 -13.68
CA LEU A 86 -20.27 8.28 -13.11
C LEU A 86 -21.07 9.02 -14.18
N ASP A 87 -22.31 9.37 -13.88
CA ASP A 87 -23.17 10.19 -14.74
C ASP A 87 -22.78 11.68 -14.72
N ALA A 88 -23.49 12.49 -15.51
CA ALA A 88 -23.26 13.93 -15.62
C ALA A 88 -23.56 14.73 -14.33
N ASN A 89 -24.13 14.11 -13.30
CA ASN A 89 -24.33 14.69 -11.97
C ASN A 89 -23.38 14.09 -10.91
N GLY A 90 -22.46 13.22 -11.32
CA GLY A 90 -21.52 12.56 -10.43
C GLY A 90 -22.07 11.32 -9.69
N ASN A 91 -23.25 10.81 -10.08
CA ASN A 91 -23.81 9.60 -9.49
C ASN A 91 -23.20 8.35 -10.11
N GLU A 92 -23.07 7.29 -9.31
CA GLU A 92 -22.55 6.01 -9.79
C GLU A 92 -23.48 5.36 -10.82
N LEU A 93 -22.86 4.82 -11.87
CA LEU A 93 -23.50 4.08 -12.93
C LEU A 93 -23.10 2.60 -12.86
N PRO A 94 -23.97 1.69 -13.36
CA PRO A 94 -23.57 0.31 -13.58
C PRO A 94 -22.35 0.21 -14.50
N ALA A 95 -21.51 -0.82 -14.32
CA ALA A 95 -20.32 -1.05 -15.15
C ALA A 95 -20.63 -1.14 -16.67
N SER A 96 -21.84 -1.62 -17.00
CA SER A 96 -22.34 -1.73 -18.38
C SER A 96 -22.80 -0.41 -19.01
N ALA A 97 -22.79 0.70 -18.26
CA ALA A 97 -23.16 2.01 -18.81
C ALA A 97 -22.16 2.44 -19.89
N THR A 98 -22.67 3.11 -20.92
CA THR A 98 -21.87 3.59 -22.07
C THR A 98 -21.92 5.11 -22.21
N ASP A 99 -22.68 5.78 -21.35
CA ASP A 99 -22.94 7.22 -21.34
C ASP A 99 -22.36 7.91 -20.09
N HIS A 100 -21.37 7.28 -19.44
CA HIS A 100 -20.69 7.86 -18.30
C HIS A 100 -19.88 9.09 -18.72
N THR A 101 -19.89 10.10 -17.86
CA THR A 101 -19.26 11.40 -18.11
C THR A 101 -17.98 11.57 -17.30
N CYS A 102 -17.90 10.91 -16.15
CA CYS A 102 -16.71 10.88 -15.31
C CYS A 102 -16.38 9.44 -14.89
N VAL A 103 -15.14 9.25 -14.47
CA VAL A 103 -14.63 8.00 -13.91
C VAL A 103 -14.03 8.31 -12.55
N ARG A 104 -14.44 7.58 -11.53
CA ARG A 104 -13.73 7.56 -10.25
C ARG A 104 -12.79 6.37 -10.26
N ASP A 105 -11.54 6.64 -9.97
CA ASP A 105 -10.52 5.64 -9.65
C ASP A 105 -10.63 5.30 -8.17
N ASN A 106 -10.99 4.06 -7.89
CA ASN A 106 -11.17 3.55 -6.55
C ASN A 106 -9.85 3.12 -5.90
N VAL A 107 -8.73 3.10 -6.64
CA VAL A 107 -7.37 2.80 -6.14
C VAL A 107 -6.66 4.06 -5.68
N THR A 108 -6.74 5.12 -6.49
CA THR A 108 -6.07 6.41 -6.21
C THR A 108 -7.00 7.40 -5.50
N GLY A 109 -8.31 7.15 -5.54
CA GLY A 109 -9.35 8.08 -5.12
C GLY A 109 -9.66 9.17 -6.14
N LEU A 110 -8.88 9.27 -7.22
CA LEU A 110 -8.99 10.36 -8.18
C LEU A 110 -10.31 10.31 -8.96
N MET A 111 -10.89 11.48 -9.23
CA MET A 111 -12.04 11.59 -10.13
C MET A 111 -11.65 12.32 -11.40
N TRP A 112 -11.87 11.65 -12.52
CA TRP A 112 -11.43 12.00 -13.85
C TRP A 112 -12.60 12.33 -14.76
N GLN A 113 -12.36 13.25 -15.70
CA GLN A 113 -13.17 13.39 -16.89
C GLN A 113 -13.05 12.09 -17.71
N ALA A 114 -14.19 11.50 -18.13
CA ALA A 114 -14.18 10.25 -18.91
C ALA A 114 -13.81 10.48 -20.38
N GLY A 115 -14.25 11.59 -20.98
CA GLY A 115 -13.83 12.01 -22.33
C GLY A 115 -12.54 12.83 -22.34
N GLN A 116 -12.08 13.19 -23.53
CA GLN A 116 -10.98 14.13 -23.74
C GLN A 116 -11.49 15.49 -24.26
N SER A 117 -10.59 16.44 -24.46
CA SER A 117 -10.89 17.69 -25.15
C SER A 117 -11.14 17.48 -26.66
N ASP A 118 -12.17 18.16 -27.21
CA ASP A 118 -12.55 18.08 -28.63
C ASP A 118 -11.44 18.54 -29.59
N TRP A 119 -10.57 19.43 -29.12
CA TRP A 119 -9.45 19.99 -29.86
C TRP A 119 -8.16 19.79 -29.06
N THR A 120 -7.03 19.89 -29.76
CA THR A 120 -5.72 20.01 -29.13
C THR A 120 -5.45 21.44 -28.70
N TYR A 121 -4.75 21.60 -27.58
CA TYR A 121 -4.40 22.88 -26.98
C TYR A 121 -2.89 22.98 -26.82
N THR A 122 -2.32 24.17 -27.03
CA THR A 122 -0.99 24.46 -26.49
C THR A 122 -1.05 24.42 -24.96
N PHE A 123 0.08 24.18 -24.30
CA PHE A 123 0.09 24.04 -22.84
C PHE A 123 -0.53 25.26 -22.15
N ASP A 124 -0.21 26.48 -22.61
CA ASP A 124 -0.75 27.71 -22.02
C ASP A 124 -2.26 27.89 -22.29
N GLN A 125 -2.78 27.31 -23.37
CA GLN A 125 -4.20 27.37 -23.68
C GLN A 125 -5.04 26.40 -22.85
N THR A 126 -4.43 25.41 -22.18
CA THR A 126 -5.16 24.43 -21.34
C THR A 126 -5.95 25.09 -20.22
N ALA A 127 -5.51 26.23 -19.69
CA ALA A 127 -6.23 27.00 -18.69
C ALA A 127 -7.62 27.46 -19.17
N ASN A 128 -7.78 27.75 -20.46
CA ASN A 128 -9.09 28.09 -21.03
C ASN A 128 -10.01 26.88 -21.07
N TYR A 129 -9.47 25.70 -21.38
CA TYR A 129 -10.22 24.45 -21.36
C TYR A 129 -10.70 24.12 -19.94
N VAL A 130 -9.80 24.22 -18.95
CA VAL A 130 -10.12 24.06 -17.52
C VAL A 130 -11.26 25.01 -17.11
N SER A 131 -11.15 26.30 -17.44
CA SER A 131 -12.21 27.29 -17.17
C SER A 131 -13.54 26.92 -17.82
N THR A 132 -13.51 26.42 -19.05
CA THR A 132 -14.72 25.98 -19.77
C THR A 132 -15.41 24.81 -19.05
N VAL A 133 -14.66 23.76 -18.71
CA VAL A 133 -15.20 22.59 -18.00
C VAL A 133 -15.76 22.98 -16.63
N ASN A 134 -15.05 23.85 -15.90
CA ASN A 134 -15.52 24.36 -14.61
C ASN A 134 -16.78 25.22 -14.73
N ASN A 135 -16.97 25.99 -15.79
CA ASN A 135 -18.22 26.74 -15.98
C ASN A 135 -19.40 25.84 -16.34
N THR A 136 -19.15 24.68 -16.96
CA THR A 136 -20.19 23.69 -17.28
C THR A 136 -20.67 22.93 -16.04
N GLY A 137 -19.83 22.78 -15.00
CA GLY A 137 -20.18 21.98 -13.83
C GLY A 137 -20.17 20.48 -14.14
N LEU A 138 -19.17 20.01 -14.89
CA LEU A 138 -19.05 18.62 -15.33
C LEU A 138 -19.17 17.67 -14.12
N CYS A 139 -20.09 16.70 -14.19
CA CYS A 139 -20.37 15.75 -13.10
C CYS A 139 -20.84 16.40 -11.80
N GLY A 140 -21.46 17.59 -11.88
CA GLY A 140 -21.91 18.35 -10.71
C GLY A 140 -20.81 19.16 -10.02
N PHE A 141 -19.66 19.34 -10.69
CA PHE A 141 -18.41 19.77 -10.07
C PHE A 141 -17.71 20.91 -10.84
N ASN A 142 -17.10 21.85 -10.12
CA ASN A 142 -16.51 23.08 -10.68
C ASN A 142 -15.05 23.35 -10.24
N ASP A 143 -14.32 22.34 -9.78
CA ASP A 143 -12.90 22.48 -9.37
C ASP A 143 -11.96 21.55 -10.16
N TRP A 144 -12.34 21.24 -11.39
CA TRP A 144 -11.48 20.53 -12.34
C TRP A 144 -10.18 21.29 -12.56
N ARG A 145 -9.09 20.53 -12.69
CA ARG A 145 -7.74 21.03 -12.96
C ARG A 145 -7.00 20.10 -13.90
N MET A 146 -5.88 20.60 -14.40
CA MET A 146 -4.90 19.74 -15.07
C MET A 146 -4.34 18.70 -14.08
N PRO A 147 -4.20 17.43 -14.48
CA PRO A 147 -3.55 16.40 -13.69
C PRO A 147 -2.04 16.57 -13.68
N SER A 148 -1.34 16.20 -12.61
CA SER A 148 0.12 16.05 -12.66
C SER A 148 0.51 14.92 -13.60
N VAL A 149 1.79 14.88 -14.00
CA VAL A 149 2.30 13.75 -14.81
C VAL A 149 2.14 12.41 -14.08
N LYS A 150 2.38 12.34 -12.76
CA LYS A 150 2.14 11.13 -11.94
C LYS A 150 0.67 10.72 -11.99
N GLU A 151 -0.26 11.68 -11.90
CA GLU A 151 -1.69 11.39 -12.00
C GLU A 151 -2.08 10.84 -13.38
N LEU A 152 -1.59 11.41 -14.48
CA LEU A 152 -1.88 10.86 -15.82
C LEU A 152 -1.28 9.48 -16.02
N VAL A 153 -0.05 9.25 -15.56
CA VAL A 153 0.60 7.94 -15.60
C VAL A 153 -0.20 6.92 -14.79
N SER A 154 -0.86 7.33 -13.70
CA SER A 154 -1.65 6.42 -12.88
C SER A 154 -2.75 5.69 -13.66
N ILE A 155 -3.29 6.27 -14.73
CA ILE A 155 -4.33 5.65 -15.56
C ILE A 155 -3.80 4.94 -16.82
N VAL A 156 -2.48 4.94 -17.05
CA VAL A 156 -1.86 4.19 -18.17
C VAL A 156 -1.93 2.70 -17.89
N ASN A 157 -2.40 1.90 -18.84
CA ASN A 157 -2.34 0.44 -18.81
C ASN A 157 -1.19 -0.06 -19.69
N TYR A 158 -0.10 -0.50 -19.07
CA TYR A 158 1.11 -0.99 -19.74
C TYR A 158 0.98 -2.41 -20.30
N ASN A 159 -0.16 -3.08 -20.09
CA ASN A 159 -0.48 -4.35 -20.74
C ASN A 159 -1.24 -4.18 -22.07
N SER A 160 -1.54 -2.94 -22.47
CA SER A 160 -2.22 -2.62 -23.72
C SER A 160 -1.42 -1.62 -24.55
N TYR A 161 -1.62 -1.67 -25.86
CA TYR A 161 -1.00 -0.78 -26.83
C TYR A 161 -2.07 -0.30 -27.80
N ASP A 162 -2.03 0.98 -28.15
CA ASP A 162 -2.92 1.67 -29.08
C ASP A 162 -4.42 1.35 -28.84
N PRO A 163 -5.00 1.73 -27.69
CA PRO A 163 -4.39 2.57 -26.65
C PRO A 163 -3.88 1.83 -25.40
N ALA A 164 -2.88 2.42 -24.74
CA ALA A 164 -2.34 2.07 -23.42
C ALA A 164 -3.20 2.63 -22.26
N ILE A 165 -4.52 2.46 -22.35
CA ILE A 165 -5.51 2.87 -21.33
C ILE A 165 -6.81 2.07 -21.55
N ASP A 166 -7.57 1.83 -20.48
CA ASP A 166 -8.86 1.14 -20.59
C ASP A 166 -9.91 2.03 -21.30
N ALA A 167 -10.09 1.79 -22.59
CA ALA A 167 -11.02 2.55 -23.44
C ALA A 167 -12.50 2.38 -23.05
N ASN A 168 -12.86 1.37 -22.24
CA ASN A 168 -14.24 1.24 -21.74
C ASN A 168 -14.58 2.30 -20.69
N TYR A 169 -13.55 2.87 -20.05
CA TYR A 169 -13.66 3.93 -19.05
C TYR A 169 -13.20 5.27 -19.62
N PHE A 170 -12.16 5.27 -20.45
CA PHE A 170 -11.55 6.46 -21.03
C PHE A 170 -11.58 6.40 -22.57
N PRO A 171 -12.75 6.62 -23.20
CA PRO A 171 -12.88 6.58 -24.65
C PRO A 171 -12.01 7.63 -25.37
N ASP A 172 -11.69 7.33 -26.64
CA ASP A 172 -10.99 8.20 -27.59
C ASP A 172 -9.61 8.70 -27.11
N SER A 173 -8.87 7.85 -26.40
CA SER A 173 -7.64 8.25 -25.71
C SER A 173 -6.32 7.89 -26.41
N SER A 174 -6.30 7.34 -27.63
CA SER A 174 -5.02 7.01 -28.30
C SER A 174 -4.34 8.26 -28.88
N SER A 175 -3.71 9.07 -28.03
CA SER A 175 -3.02 10.32 -28.42
C SER A 175 -2.10 10.84 -27.31
N TRP A 176 -1.49 12.00 -27.54
CA TRP A 176 -0.71 12.75 -26.56
C TRP A 176 -1.60 13.66 -25.71
N PHE A 177 -1.35 13.66 -24.40
CA PHE A 177 -2.11 14.44 -23.42
C PHE A 177 -1.19 15.30 -22.57
N TRP A 178 -1.46 16.60 -22.52
CA TRP A 178 -0.76 17.48 -21.59
C TRP A 178 -1.07 17.10 -20.14
N SER A 179 -0.02 16.96 -19.34
CA SER A 179 -0.15 17.11 -17.88
C SER A 179 -0.17 18.60 -17.51
N GLY A 180 -0.42 18.92 -16.26
CA GLY A 180 -0.25 20.24 -15.65
C GLY A 180 1.15 20.49 -15.12
N SER A 181 2.09 19.55 -15.30
CA SER A 181 3.44 19.63 -14.78
C SER A 181 4.36 20.39 -15.77
N PRO A 182 4.93 21.55 -15.38
CA PRO A 182 5.98 22.21 -16.17
C PRO A 182 7.29 21.41 -16.10
N TYR A 183 8.16 21.59 -17.09
CA TYR A 183 9.49 20.98 -17.06
C TYR A 183 10.45 21.82 -16.20
N ALA A 184 11.13 21.18 -15.22
CA ALA A 184 12.01 21.87 -14.28
C ALA A 184 13.23 22.52 -14.96
N GLY A 185 13.86 21.81 -15.91
CA GLY A 185 15.08 22.28 -16.57
C GLY A 185 14.88 23.43 -17.56
N SER A 186 13.64 23.72 -17.97
CA SER A 186 13.34 24.81 -18.91
C SER A 186 11.86 25.18 -18.98
N SER A 187 11.56 26.47 -18.88
CA SER A 187 10.20 27.00 -19.00
C SER A 187 9.60 26.89 -20.41
N TYR A 188 10.38 26.53 -21.43
CA TYR A 188 9.88 26.30 -22.79
C TYR A 188 9.15 24.96 -22.93
N TYR A 189 9.35 24.05 -21.98
CA TYR A 189 8.84 22.69 -22.06
C TYR A 189 7.82 22.39 -20.96
N ALA A 190 6.99 21.38 -21.21
CA ALA A 190 6.08 20.81 -20.23
C ALA A 190 5.92 19.31 -20.45
N TRP A 191 5.39 18.62 -19.45
CA TRP A 191 5.22 17.17 -19.46
C TRP A 191 3.92 16.74 -20.12
N TYR A 192 3.97 15.68 -20.91
CA TYR A 192 2.84 14.99 -21.51
C TYR A 192 2.93 13.48 -21.26
N VAL A 193 1.80 12.80 -21.40
CA VAL A 193 1.70 11.32 -21.44
C VAL A 193 1.12 10.91 -22.79
N HIS A 194 1.71 9.91 -23.43
CA HIS A 194 1.27 9.37 -24.70
C HIS A 194 0.48 8.08 -24.46
N PHE A 195 -0.85 8.12 -24.62
CA PHE A 195 -1.70 6.97 -24.34
C PHE A 195 -1.80 5.97 -25.49
N SER A 196 -0.98 6.10 -26.56
CA SER A 196 -0.82 4.99 -27.51
C SER A 196 0.15 3.93 -26.99
N ASP A 197 1.16 4.28 -26.19
CA ASP A 197 2.17 3.35 -25.65
C ASP A 197 2.35 3.44 -24.12
N GLY A 198 2.01 4.57 -23.50
CA GLY A 198 2.18 4.81 -22.07
C GLY A 198 3.40 5.66 -21.70
N GLY A 199 4.15 6.16 -22.69
CA GLY A 199 5.35 6.96 -22.45
C GLY A 199 5.05 8.30 -21.78
N ALA A 200 5.92 8.71 -20.85
CA ALA A 200 5.86 10.00 -20.18
C ALA A 200 7.10 10.83 -20.53
N ASN A 201 6.92 11.95 -21.20
CA ASN A 201 8.00 12.76 -21.78
C ASN A 201 7.63 14.26 -21.72
N TYR A 202 8.54 15.13 -22.14
CA TYR A 202 8.27 16.57 -22.28
C TYR A 202 8.39 17.04 -23.71
N ASN A 203 7.69 18.13 -24.06
CA ASN A 203 7.80 18.78 -25.36
C ASN A 203 7.57 20.30 -25.25
N ASP A 204 7.80 21.01 -26.36
CA ASP A 204 7.56 22.44 -26.50
C ASP A 204 6.10 22.77 -26.19
N ARG A 205 5.89 23.75 -25.32
CA ARG A 205 4.58 24.19 -24.84
C ARG A 205 3.69 24.73 -25.96
N ASP A 206 4.25 25.12 -27.10
CA ASP A 206 3.53 25.60 -28.27
C ASP A 206 2.93 24.47 -29.12
N VAL A 207 3.23 23.20 -28.81
CA VAL A 207 2.62 22.04 -29.48
C VAL A 207 1.21 21.78 -28.96
N GLY A 208 0.29 21.45 -29.87
CA GLY A 208 -1.09 21.11 -29.53
C GLY A 208 -1.23 19.65 -29.11
N TYR A 209 -1.66 19.39 -27.88
CA TYR A 209 -2.04 18.06 -27.38
C TYR A 209 -3.42 18.05 -26.73
N HIS A 210 -4.01 16.87 -26.54
CA HIS A 210 -5.29 16.73 -25.86
C HIS A 210 -5.17 16.99 -24.36
N VAL A 211 -6.31 17.22 -23.72
CA VAL A 211 -6.42 17.47 -22.29
C VAL A 211 -7.49 16.56 -21.70
N ARG A 212 -7.19 16.00 -20.54
CA ARG A 212 -8.13 15.27 -19.68
C ARG A 212 -7.98 15.81 -18.27
N LEU A 213 -9.09 16.22 -17.64
CA LEU A 213 -9.04 16.86 -16.33
C LEU A 213 -9.27 15.87 -15.20
N VAL A 214 -8.74 16.24 -14.03
CA VAL A 214 -8.97 15.59 -12.75
C VAL A 214 -9.52 16.61 -11.76
N ARG A 215 -10.28 16.17 -10.76
CA ARG A 215 -10.83 17.03 -9.69
C ARG A 215 -9.73 17.55 -8.75
N ALA A 216 -9.90 18.75 -8.19
CA ALA A 216 -9.00 19.29 -7.18
C ALA A 216 -9.32 18.75 -5.76
N GLY A 217 -8.39 18.93 -4.81
CA GLY A 217 -8.58 18.57 -3.40
C GLY A 217 -8.28 17.10 -3.05
N GLN A 218 -7.76 16.32 -4.00
CA GLN A 218 -7.27 14.97 -3.81
C GLN A 218 -5.74 15.00 -3.92
N PHE A 219 -5.03 14.61 -2.86
CA PHE A 219 -3.57 14.69 -2.77
C PHE A 219 -2.94 13.38 -3.26
N PHE A 220 -2.63 13.32 -4.55
CA PHE A 220 -1.88 12.21 -5.16
C PHE A 220 -0.36 12.48 -5.20
N ASP A 221 0.10 13.68 -4.85
CA ASP A 221 1.52 14.08 -4.97
C ASP A 221 2.32 13.94 -3.66
N THR A 222 1.80 13.19 -2.68
CA THR A 222 2.51 12.96 -1.41
C THR A 222 3.54 11.82 -1.50
N PHE A 223 3.73 11.21 -2.65
CA PHE A 223 4.66 10.07 -2.84
C PHE A 223 6.13 10.38 -2.49
N ASP A 224 6.48 11.65 -2.28
CA ASP A 224 7.85 12.08 -2.02
C ASP A 224 8.23 12.09 -0.52
N THR A 225 7.41 11.47 0.34
CA THR A 225 7.75 11.28 1.76
C THR A 225 8.40 9.92 1.99
N PHE A 226 9.64 9.97 2.48
CA PHE A 226 10.49 8.81 2.70
C PHE A 226 11.01 8.75 4.14
N ASN A 227 10.98 7.55 4.72
CA ASN A 227 11.59 7.25 6.01
C ASN A 227 12.83 6.38 5.82
N ASP A 228 13.98 6.83 6.31
CA ASP A 228 15.21 6.04 6.32
C ASP A 228 15.14 4.99 7.42
N ASN A 229 15.31 3.71 7.05
CA ASN A 229 15.29 2.60 8.01
C ASN A 229 16.65 2.35 8.67
N HIS A 230 17.69 3.09 8.26
CA HIS A 230 19.06 3.01 8.78
C HIS A 230 19.75 1.65 8.61
N ASP A 231 19.23 0.81 7.72
CA ASP A 231 19.75 -0.52 7.37
C ASP A 231 20.14 -0.65 5.88
N GLY A 232 20.22 0.49 5.19
CA GLY A 232 20.42 0.56 3.73
C GLY A 232 19.12 0.59 2.93
N THR A 233 17.96 0.63 3.59
CA THR A 233 16.65 0.75 2.95
C THR A 233 15.92 2.05 3.32
N VAL A 234 14.94 2.41 2.50
CA VAL A 234 14.07 3.58 2.69
C VAL A 234 12.63 3.17 2.43
N THR A 235 11.70 3.53 3.32
CA THR A 235 10.28 3.23 3.14
C THR A 235 9.53 4.47 2.67
N GLN A 236 8.78 4.34 1.58
CA GLN A 236 7.88 5.37 1.05
C GLN A 236 6.56 5.33 1.81
N VAL A 237 6.18 6.44 2.44
CA VAL A 237 5.10 6.46 3.44
C VAL A 237 3.72 6.16 2.83
N ASN A 238 3.43 6.64 1.62
CA ASN A 238 2.09 6.59 1.04
C ASN A 238 1.76 5.31 0.26
N THR A 239 2.79 4.63 -0.25
CA THR A 239 2.63 3.35 -0.96
C THR A 239 2.96 2.15 -0.08
N GLU A 240 3.65 2.40 1.04
CA GLU A 240 4.25 1.34 1.85
C GLU A 240 5.21 0.48 1.01
N LEU A 241 5.87 1.05 0.00
CA LEU A 241 6.96 0.37 -0.70
C LEU A 241 8.27 0.61 0.05
N MET A 242 9.10 -0.43 0.17
CA MET A 242 10.44 -0.32 0.70
C MET A 242 11.45 -0.42 -0.43
N TRP A 243 12.37 0.51 -0.46
CA TRP A 243 13.33 0.72 -1.53
C TRP A 243 14.74 0.49 -1.03
N ALA A 244 15.59 -0.06 -1.89
CA ALA A 244 17.03 0.05 -1.69
C ALA A 244 17.42 1.53 -1.71
N LYS A 245 18.13 1.99 -0.68
CA LYS A 245 18.63 3.38 -0.60
C LYS A 245 19.62 3.67 -1.72
N CYS A 246 20.51 2.72 -1.99
CA CYS A 246 21.53 2.84 -3.02
C CYS A 246 21.11 2.11 -4.29
N SER A 247 21.63 2.59 -5.42
CA SER A 247 21.55 1.82 -6.67
C SER A 247 22.45 0.59 -6.55
N GLU A 248 22.12 -0.49 -7.25
CA GLU A 248 22.98 -1.69 -7.27
C GLU A 248 24.42 -1.31 -7.71
N GLY A 249 25.42 -1.93 -7.06
CA GLY A 249 26.85 -1.59 -7.21
C GLY A 249 27.37 -0.53 -6.22
N GLN A 250 26.51 0.36 -5.71
CA GLN A 250 26.87 1.37 -4.71
C GLN A 250 26.75 0.85 -3.27
N THR A 251 27.50 1.43 -2.33
CA THR A 251 27.47 0.99 -0.92
C THR A 251 27.60 2.14 0.09
N GLY A 252 27.33 1.83 1.37
CA GLY A 252 27.43 2.78 2.48
C GLY A 252 26.23 3.72 2.60
N THR A 253 26.22 4.56 3.64
CA THR A 253 25.06 5.43 3.96
C THR A 253 24.82 6.55 2.94
N ASN A 254 25.86 6.92 2.18
CA ASN A 254 25.80 7.94 1.13
C ASN A 254 25.91 7.34 -0.27
N CYS A 255 25.71 6.02 -0.45
CA CYS A 255 25.77 5.36 -1.77
C CYS A 255 27.01 5.73 -2.59
N SER A 256 28.17 5.51 -1.98
CA SER A 256 29.45 5.78 -2.63
C SER A 256 29.85 4.63 -3.56
N GLY A 257 30.65 4.95 -4.57
CA GLY A 257 31.03 4.02 -5.63
C GLY A 257 30.22 4.22 -6.91
N ASP A 258 30.61 3.50 -7.95
CA ASP A 258 29.90 3.49 -9.23
C ASP A 258 28.71 2.52 -9.12
N ALA A 259 27.57 2.90 -9.69
CA ALA A 259 26.44 1.99 -9.84
C ALA A 259 26.70 1.05 -11.01
N ASP A 260 26.32 -0.21 -10.86
CA ASP A 260 26.43 -1.20 -11.92
C ASP A 260 25.36 -0.93 -13.00
N GLU A 261 25.70 -1.28 -14.24
CA GLU A 261 24.75 -1.33 -15.36
C GLU A 261 24.59 -2.78 -15.78
N MET A 262 23.34 -3.21 -16.00
CA MET A 262 22.98 -4.60 -16.24
C MET A 262 21.99 -4.70 -17.40
N THR A 263 22.03 -5.81 -18.13
CA THR A 263 20.92 -6.21 -19.01
C THR A 263 19.67 -6.49 -18.20
N TRP A 264 18.50 -6.53 -18.83
CA TRP A 264 17.23 -6.70 -18.11
C TRP A 264 17.15 -8.03 -17.34
N SER A 265 17.61 -9.14 -17.94
CA SER A 265 17.68 -10.46 -17.26
C SER A 265 18.65 -10.47 -16.07
N GLU A 266 19.81 -9.81 -16.22
CA GLU A 266 20.77 -9.66 -15.13
C GLU A 266 20.21 -8.80 -13.99
N ALA A 267 19.47 -7.73 -14.30
CA ALA A 267 18.82 -6.86 -13.34
C ALA A 267 17.74 -7.60 -12.52
N LEU A 268 16.86 -8.37 -13.19
CA LEU A 268 15.86 -9.22 -12.53
C LEU A 268 16.53 -10.23 -11.58
N THR A 269 17.61 -10.86 -12.05
CA THR A 269 18.37 -11.85 -11.27
C THR A 269 19.08 -11.21 -10.08
N ALA A 270 19.70 -10.04 -10.26
CA ALA A 270 20.38 -9.31 -9.20
C ALA A 270 19.40 -8.91 -8.10
N ALA A 271 18.24 -8.37 -8.48
CA ALA A 271 17.17 -8.02 -7.56
C ALA A 271 16.74 -9.21 -6.69
N ASN A 272 16.36 -10.33 -7.32
CA ASN A 272 15.87 -11.51 -6.63
C ASN A 272 16.93 -12.20 -5.74
N ASN A 273 18.20 -12.00 -6.03
CA ASN A 273 19.32 -12.51 -5.23
C ASN A 273 19.75 -11.58 -4.10
N SER A 274 19.24 -10.34 -4.06
CA SER A 274 19.63 -9.38 -3.03
C SER A 274 19.21 -9.84 -1.64
N ARG A 275 20.05 -9.51 -0.65
CA ARG A 275 19.80 -9.76 0.78
C ARG A 275 19.88 -8.48 1.60
N LEU A 276 19.68 -7.32 0.96
CA LEU A 276 19.74 -6.01 1.57
C LEU A 276 18.74 -5.90 2.73
N GLY A 277 19.16 -5.30 3.85
CA GLY A 277 18.34 -5.17 5.05
C GLY A 277 17.94 -6.51 5.70
N GLY A 278 18.53 -7.64 5.26
CA GLY A 278 18.14 -8.97 5.73
C GLY A 278 16.89 -9.57 5.06
N TYR A 279 16.37 -8.93 4.01
CA TYR A 279 15.19 -9.38 3.26
C TYR A 279 15.58 -10.14 1.99
N ASP A 280 14.74 -11.08 1.55
CA ASP A 280 15.00 -11.97 0.41
C ASP A 280 13.91 -11.93 -0.68
N ASP A 281 13.02 -10.95 -0.61
CA ASP A 281 11.87 -10.71 -1.49
C ASP A 281 12.02 -9.43 -2.33
N TRP A 282 13.27 -9.01 -2.58
CA TRP A 282 13.59 -7.87 -3.45
C TRP A 282 13.28 -8.18 -4.91
N ARG A 283 12.75 -7.18 -5.62
CA ARG A 283 12.42 -7.24 -7.05
C ARG A 283 12.78 -5.95 -7.77
N LEU A 284 12.71 -5.98 -9.09
CA LEU A 284 12.66 -4.74 -9.85
C LEU A 284 11.30 -4.05 -9.61
N PRO A 285 11.28 -2.70 -9.55
CA PRO A 285 10.04 -1.94 -9.48
C PRO A 285 9.29 -2.02 -10.80
N SER A 286 7.97 -1.95 -10.75
CA SER A 286 7.19 -1.67 -11.95
C SER A 286 7.52 -0.26 -12.46
N VAL A 287 7.23 0.00 -13.75
CA VAL A 287 7.49 1.33 -14.34
C VAL A 287 6.78 2.43 -13.56
N LYS A 288 5.57 2.17 -13.06
CA LYS A 288 4.80 3.13 -12.26
C LYS A 288 5.44 3.37 -10.91
N GLU A 289 5.90 2.33 -10.22
CA GLU A 289 6.60 2.46 -8.94
C GLU A 289 7.89 3.28 -9.11
N LEU A 290 8.62 3.04 -10.19
CA LEU A 290 9.85 3.78 -10.47
C LEU A 290 9.57 5.26 -10.82
N GLN A 291 8.51 5.54 -11.58
CA GLN A 291 8.03 6.90 -11.84
C GLN A 291 7.51 7.59 -10.57
N ALA A 292 7.02 6.85 -9.58
CA ALA A 292 6.58 7.41 -8.31
C ALA A 292 7.74 8.04 -7.52
N LEU A 293 8.99 7.58 -7.74
CA LEU A 293 10.20 8.16 -7.14
C LEU A 293 10.65 9.48 -7.80
N VAL A 294 10.15 9.80 -8.99
CA VAL A 294 10.61 10.97 -9.73
C VAL A 294 10.12 12.25 -9.05
N ASP A 295 11.05 13.15 -8.73
CA ASP A 295 10.73 14.52 -8.32
C ASP A 295 10.74 15.42 -9.57
N TYR A 296 9.55 15.69 -10.12
CA TYR A 296 9.39 16.53 -11.31
C TYR A 296 9.62 18.03 -11.06
N SER A 297 9.89 18.44 -9.82
CA SER A 297 10.26 19.82 -9.48
C SER A 297 11.75 20.12 -9.67
N THR A 298 12.55 19.09 -9.91
CA THR A 298 14.00 19.18 -10.10
C THR A 298 14.48 18.37 -11.32
N ASP A 299 15.68 18.65 -11.79
CA ASP A 299 16.39 17.88 -12.80
C ASP A 299 17.87 17.73 -12.43
N TRP A 300 18.50 16.65 -12.90
CA TRP A 300 19.92 16.33 -12.67
C TRP A 300 20.33 16.14 -11.19
N PRO A 301 19.89 15.06 -10.49
CA PRO A 301 18.86 14.10 -10.87
C PRO A 301 17.46 14.46 -10.34
N ALA A 302 16.42 14.06 -11.08
CA ALA A 302 15.00 14.21 -10.75
C ALA A 302 14.51 13.18 -9.70
N ILE A 303 15.06 13.22 -8.50
CA ILE A 303 14.73 12.33 -7.36
C ILE A 303 15.06 13.03 -6.03
N ASP A 304 14.40 12.66 -4.93
CA ASP A 304 14.80 13.10 -3.60
C ASP A 304 16.21 12.59 -3.24
N SER A 305 17.20 13.47 -3.45
CA SER A 305 18.61 13.18 -3.16
C SER A 305 18.94 13.00 -1.68
N SER A 306 18.04 13.38 -0.76
CA SER A 306 18.20 13.13 0.67
C SER A 306 17.86 11.68 1.02
N ALA A 307 16.80 11.15 0.40
CA ALA A 307 16.41 9.74 0.53
C ALA A 307 17.32 8.82 -0.29
N PHE A 308 17.69 9.24 -1.51
CA PHE A 308 18.44 8.45 -2.50
C PHE A 308 19.75 9.16 -2.93
N PRO A 309 20.75 9.25 -2.03
CA PRO A 309 21.97 9.98 -2.31
C PRO A 309 22.76 9.35 -3.46
N ASN A 310 23.48 10.18 -4.22
CA ASN A 310 24.35 9.77 -5.33
C ASN A 310 23.67 8.86 -6.37
N THR A 311 22.36 9.00 -6.57
CA THR A 311 21.64 8.33 -7.66
C THR A 311 22.23 8.77 -9.02
N PRO A 312 22.68 7.82 -9.87
CA PRO A 312 23.06 8.11 -11.25
C PRO A 312 21.99 8.89 -12.01
N SER A 313 22.41 9.97 -12.68
CA SER A 313 21.56 10.75 -13.59
C SER A 313 21.45 10.04 -14.96
N SER A 314 20.84 8.84 -14.96
CA SER A 314 20.79 7.92 -16.11
C SER A 314 19.53 7.04 -16.05
N TRP A 315 19.39 6.10 -16.99
CA TRP A 315 18.27 5.16 -17.10
C TRP A 315 18.33 4.05 -16.06
N PHE A 316 17.16 3.68 -15.55
CA PHE A 316 16.94 2.60 -14.61
C PHE A 316 15.90 1.63 -15.16
N TRP A 317 16.19 0.34 -15.08
CA TRP A 317 15.26 -0.72 -15.47
C TRP A 317 14.05 -0.79 -14.53
N SER A 318 12.88 -1.02 -15.12
CA SER A 318 11.72 -1.55 -14.41
C SER A 318 11.53 -3.04 -14.72
N GLY A 319 10.71 -3.73 -13.94
CA GLY A 319 10.25 -5.10 -14.18
C GLY A 319 9.11 -5.20 -15.21
N SER A 320 8.68 -4.08 -15.79
CA SER A 320 7.53 -4.00 -16.71
C SER A 320 7.97 -4.20 -18.18
N PRO A 321 7.58 -5.29 -18.85
CA PRO A 321 7.84 -5.47 -20.28
C PRO A 321 7.01 -4.51 -21.14
N ASP A 322 7.49 -4.17 -22.34
CA ASP A 322 6.66 -3.43 -23.31
C ASP A 322 5.59 -4.34 -23.92
N ALA A 323 4.36 -3.86 -24.08
CA ALA A 323 3.23 -4.67 -24.56
C ALA A 323 3.32 -5.05 -26.05
N ASN A 324 3.97 -4.24 -26.88
CA ASN A 324 3.97 -4.37 -28.34
C ASN A 324 5.27 -4.99 -28.88
N TYR A 325 6.40 -4.65 -28.28
CA TYR A 325 7.75 -5.08 -28.67
C TYR A 325 8.32 -6.06 -27.65
N SER A 326 8.26 -7.34 -27.98
CA SER A 326 8.62 -8.42 -27.06
C SER A 326 10.10 -8.52 -26.68
N GLY A 327 10.98 -7.72 -27.27
CA GLY A 327 12.39 -7.59 -26.86
C GLY A 327 12.69 -6.33 -26.05
N PHE A 328 11.65 -5.58 -25.64
CA PHE A 328 11.78 -4.29 -24.96
C PHE A 328 11.16 -4.33 -23.57
N ALA A 329 11.69 -3.52 -22.66
CA ALA A 329 11.15 -3.29 -21.33
C ALA A 329 11.22 -1.81 -20.98
N TRP A 330 10.36 -1.38 -20.05
CA TRP A 330 10.26 0.02 -19.65
C TRP A 330 11.40 0.44 -18.74
N CYS A 331 11.88 1.67 -18.94
CA CYS A 331 12.88 2.34 -18.13
C CYS A 331 12.41 3.72 -17.71
N VAL A 332 12.93 4.21 -16.59
CA VAL A 332 12.80 5.61 -16.16
C VAL A 332 14.18 6.22 -16.06
N VAL A 333 14.37 7.44 -16.58
CA VAL A 333 15.64 8.17 -16.45
C VAL A 333 15.59 9.17 -15.33
N PHE A 334 16.46 9.03 -14.34
CA PHE A 334 16.56 10.00 -13.23
C PHE A 334 17.32 11.27 -13.58
N TYR A 335 17.76 11.48 -14.83
CA TYR A 335 18.15 12.82 -15.27
C TYR A 335 16.97 13.80 -15.15
N ASN A 336 15.79 13.42 -15.63
CA ASN A 336 14.65 14.33 -15.70
C ASN A 336 13.29 13.68 -15.45
N GLY A 337 13.19 12.35 -15.39
CA GLY A 337 11.93 11.65 -15.14
C GLY A 337 11.21 11.09 -16.36
N ASN A 338 11.83 11.09 -17.56
CA ASN A 338 11.20 10.46 -18.72
C ASN A 338 11.01 8.95 -18.49
N ALA A 339 9.91 8.39 -19.00
CA ALA A 339 9.67 6.96 -19.08
C ALA A 339 9.54 6.53 -20.55
N ASN A 340 10.40 5.59 -20.97
CA ASN A 340 10.44 5.04 -22.33
C ASN A 340 10.86 3.57 -22.29
N ASP A 341 10.61 2.83 -23.35
CA ASP A 341 11.00 1.43 -23.53
C ASP A 341 12.32 1.30 -24.31
N TYR A 342 13.11 0.28 -23.98
CA TYR A 342 14.39 -0.02 -24.63
C TYR A 342 14.65 -1.52 -24.74
N CYS A 343 15.54 -1.91 -25.67
CA CYS A 343 15.97 -3.29 -25.85
C CYS A 343 16.49 -3.89 -24.53
N ARG A 344 16.00 -5.09 -24.17
CA ARG A 344 16.37 -5.82 -22.94
C ARG A 344 17.87 -6.14 -22.83
N SER A 345 18.58 -6.17 -23.96
CA SER A 345 20.03 -6.36 -24.03
C SER A 345 20.86 -5.11 -23.74
N SER A 346 20.24 -3.95 -23.51
CA SER A 346 20.92 -2.70 -23.12
C SER A 346 21.33 -2.76 -21.65
N ASN A 347 22.43 -2.08 -21.29
CA ASN A 347 22.87 -1.99 -19.90
C ASN A 347 22.34 -0.71 -19.25
N TYR A 348 21.56 -0.84 -18.19
CA TYR A 348 21.04 0.28 -17.40
C TYR A 348 21.11 -0.02 -15.89
N HIS A 349 20.94 1.00 -15.07
CA HIS A 349 21.05 0.87 -13.62
C HIS A 349 19.82 0.20 -13.00
N VAL A 350 19.99 -0.21 -11.75
CA VAL A 350 18.96 -0.93 -11.00
C VAL A 350 18.79 -0.30 -9.62
N ARG A 351 17.53 -0.13 -9.21
CA ARG A 351 17.14 0.16 -7.84
C ARG A 351 16.08 -0.84 -7.44
N LEU A 352 16.28 -1.46 -6.29
CA LEU A 352 15.39 -2.53 -5.83
C LEU A 352 14.21 -1.94 -5.08
N VAL A 353 13.07 -2.61 -5.22
CA VAL A 353 11.90 -2.40 -4.39
C VAL A 353 11.44 -3.74 -3.82
N ARG A 354 10.70 -3.66 -2.73
CA ARG A 354 9.88 -4.75 -2.23
C ARG A 354 8.58 -4.16 -1.67
N ASP A 355 7.54 -4.98 -1.69
CA ASP A 355 6.31 -4.62 -1.02
C ASP A 355 6.55 -4.66 0.49
N VAL A 356 6.28 -3.57 1.21
CA VAL A 356 5.93 -3.72 2.63
C VAL A 356 4.49 -4.22 2.59
N GLN A 357 4.35 -5.54 2.43
CA GLN A 357 3.05 -6.19 2.25
C GLN A 357 1.99 -5.53 3.17
N PRO A 358 0.79 -5.17 2.68
CA PRO A 358 -0.36 -4.93 3.55
C PRO A 358 -0.72 -6.28 4.18
N MET A 359 0.00 -6.60 5.25
CA MET A 359 -0.11 -7.77 6.10
C MET A 359 -0.79 -8.99 5.48
N ASN A 360 -0.07 -9.62 4.56
CA ASN A 360 -0.26 -11.04 4.33
C ASN A 360 0.24 -11.80 5.57
N ILE A 361 -0.37 -12.94 5.88
CA ILE A 361 -0.12 -13.83 7.03
C ILE A 361 1.37 -14.21 7.23
N ALA A 362 2.23 -13.93 6.25
CA ALA A 362 3.68 -14.10 6.27
C ALA A 362 4.51 -12.94 6.92
N VAL A 363 3.93 -11.77 7.23
CA VAL A 363 4.63 -10.63 7.88
C VAL A 363 4.40 -10.55 9.39
N ARG A 364 3.68 -11.49 9.99
CA ARG A 364 3.59 -11.63 11.45
C ARG A 364 4.91 -12.17 12.03
N ASN A 365 5.98 -11.38 11.87
CA ASN A 365 7.30 -11.59 12.44
C ASN A 365 7.23 -11.50 13.97
N ASN A 366 8.35 -11.73 14.66
CA ASN A 366 8.35 -11.80 16.12
C ASN A 366 7.84 -10.51 16.77
N GLU A 367 8.25 -9.33 16.30
CA GLU A 367 7.80 -8.03 16.84
C GLU A 367 6.30 -7.84 16.69
N TRP A 368 5.78 -8.20 15.52
CA TRP A 368 4.36 -8.16 15.23
C TRP A 368 3.57 -9.08 16.14
N ARG A 369 3.95 -10.36 16.23
CA ARG A 369 3.28 -11.39 17.04
C ARG A 369 3.24 -10.99 18.51
N ILE A 370 4.33 -10.44 19.03
CA ILE A 370 4.39 -9.97 20.42
C ILE A 370 3.48 -8.77 20.63
N THR A 371 3.49 -7.81 19.71
CA THR A 371 2.64 -6.62 19.81
C THR A 371 1.15 -6.97 19.76
N GLU A 372 0.75 -7.94 18.94
CA GLU A 372 -0.61 -8.49 18.94
C GLU A 372 -0.99 -9.07 20.31
N ILE A 373 -0.09 -9.85 20.93
CA ILE A 373 -0.33 -10.42 22.26
C ILE A 373 -0.46 -9.31 23.31
N TYR A 374 0.39 -8.28 23.27
CA TYR A 374 0.28 -7.11 24.14
C TYR A 374 -1.08 -6.43 24.00
N ILE A 375 -1.46 -6.02 22.80
CA ILE A 375 -2.68 -5.25 22.57
C ILE A 375 -3.91 -6.12 22.88
N ALA A 376 -3.92 -7.38 22.43
CA ALA A 376 -5.03 -8.29 22.72
C ALA A 376 -5.21 -8.50 24.22
N THR A 377 -4.13 -8.77 24.96
CA THR A 377 -4.20 -9.11 26.39
C THR A 377 -4.38 -7.89 27.28
N LEU A 378 -3.74 -6.76 26.96
CA LEU A 378 -3.60 -5.64 27.87
C LEU A 378 -4.32 -4.37 27.41
N GLY A 379 -4.67 -4.30 26.12
CA GLY A 379 -5.37 -3.15 25.54
C GLY A 379 -4.49 -1.91 25.29
N TYR A 380 -3.16 -2.03 25.38
CA TYR A 380 -2.23 -0.94 25.14
C TYR A 380 -0.97 -1.39 24.39
N ALA A 381 -0.30 -0.45 23.71
CA ALA A 381 0.94 -0.67 22.98
C ALA A 381 2.12 -1.02 23.92
N PRO A 382 3.04 -1.93 23.52
CA PRO A 382 4.14 -2.35 24.37
C PRO A 382 5.15 -1.22 24.65
N ASP A 383 5.80 -1.28 25.81
CA ASP A 383 7.05 -0.57 26.01
C ASP A 383 8.18 -1.23 25.21
N ASN A 384 9.20 -0.45 24.82
CA ASN A 384 10.27 -0.97 23.96
C ASN A 384 11.10 -2.08 24.61
N GLU A 385 11.43 -1.94 25.88
CA GLU A 385 12.26 -2.90 26.61
C GLU A 385 11.55 -4.27 26.72
N GLY A 386 10.29 -4.26 27.11
CA GLY A 386 9.43 -5.44 27.17
C GLY A 386 9.26 -6.09 25.81
N LEU A 387 8.96 -5.32 24.76
CA LEU A 387 8.86 -5.83 23.38
C LEU A 387 10.14 -6.57 22.98
N GLN A 388 11.30 -5.91 23.12
CA GLN A 388 12.58 -6.47 22.72
C GLN A 388 12.96 -7.70 23.56
N TYR A 389 12.63 -7.74 24.85
CA TYR A 389 12.81 -8.93 25.68
C TYR A 389 12.10 -10.16 25.09
N TRP A 390 10.82 -10.02 24.73
CA TRP A 390 10.05 -11.14 24.18
C TRP A 390 10.49 -11.52 22.76
N VAL A 391 10.79 -10.53 21.93
CA VAL A 391 11.30 -10.75 20.57
C VAL A 391 12.60 -11.55 20.60
N ASN A 392 13.53 -11.19 21.48
CA ASN A 392 14.80 -11.93 21.64
C ASN A 392 14.57 -13.38 22.10
N ASN A 393 13.59 -13.61 22.99
CA ASN A 393 13.23 -14.95 23.44
C ASN A 393 12.61 -15.81 22.31
N LEU A 394 11.75 -15.22 21.46
CA LEU A 394 11.21 -15.91 20.28
C LEU A 394 12.29 -16.20 19.24
N SER A 395 13.14 -15.22 18.92
CA SER A 395 14.22 -15.34 17.94
C SER A 395 15.26 -16.38 18.35
N GLY A 396 15.43 -16.63 19.66
CA GLY A 396 16.26 -17.71 20.20
C GLY A 396 15.71 -19.13 20.00
N GLY A 397 14.51 -19.29 19.40
CA GLY A 397 13.92 -20.58 19.01
C GLY A 397 13.43 -21.46 20.15
N THR A 398 13.54 -21.01 21.41
CA THR A 398 13.09 -21.76 22.60
C THR A 398 11.64 -21.44 22.97
N TRP A 399 11.18 -20.24 22.60
CA TRP A 399 9.84 -19.76 22.88
C TRP A 399 8.97 -19.76 21.63
N THR A 400 7.67 -19.96 21.83
CA THR A 400 6.60 -19.81 20.83
C THR A 400 5.65 -18.68 21.24
N PRO A 401 4.85 -18.12 20.31
CA PRO A 401 3.83 -17.12 20.66
C PRO A 401 2.90 -17.58 21.80
N THR A 402 2.51 -18.86 21.81
CA THR A 402 1.70 -19.44 22.89
C THR A 402 2.43 -19.44 24.23
N THR A 403 3.71 -19.79 24.28
CA THR A 403 4.48 -19.74 25.54
C THR A 403 4.72 -18.31 26.03
N VAL A 404 4.83 -17.33 25.14
CA VAL A 404 4.89 -15.92 25.52
C VAL A 404 3.55 -15.46 26.09
N ALA A 405 2.44 -15.80 25.43
CA ALA A 405 1.10 -15.52 25.97
C ALA A 405 0.88 -16.17 27.35
N GLN A 406 1.40 -17.38 27.58
CA GLN A 406 1.39 -17.99 28.91
C GLN A 406 2.18 -17.16 29.93
N ALA A 407 3.37 -16.70 29.59
CA ALA A 407 4.19 -15.90 30.50
C ALA A 407 3.54 -14.54 30.86
N PHE A 408 2.68 -13.99 30.01
CA PHE A 408 1.86 -12.83 30.36
C PHE A 408 0.90 -13.17 31.49
N PHE A 409 0.20 -14.30 31.42
CA PHE A 409 -0.70 -14.75 32.49
C PHE A 409 0.00 -15.18 33.78
N ASP A 410 1.30 -15.46 33.71
CA ASP A 410 2.13 -15.71 34.90
C ASP A 410 2.53 -14.40 35.60
N ASN A 411 2.39 -13.25 34.94
CA ASN A 411 2.68 -11.94 35.53
C ASN A 411 1.58 -11.48 36.49
N GLU A 412 1.97 -11.00 37.68
CA GLU A 412 1.04 -10.53 38.72
C GLU A 412 0.08 -9.44 38.22
N SER A 413 0.53 -8.55 37.33
CA SER A 413 -0.31 -7.47 36.78
C SER A 413 -1.44 -8.00 35.90
N VAL A 414 -1.19 -9.07 35.14
CA VAL A 414 -2.21 -9.71 34.30
C VAL A 414 -3.13 -10.58 35.13
N GLN A 415 -2.61 -11.24 36.17
CA GLN A 415 -3.43 -11.96 37.14
C GLN A 415 -4.37 -11.02 37.90
N ALA A 416 -3.96 -9.77 38.16
CA ALA A 416 -4.83 -8.75 38.75
C ALA A 416 -5.92 -8.28 37.77
N LEU A 417 -5.63 -8.20 36.47
CA LEU A 417 -6.62 -7.86 35.43
C LEU A 417 -7.61 -9.00 35.18
N TYR A 418 -7.14 -10.24 35.17
CA TYR A 418 -7.94 -11.43 34.89
C TYR A 418 -7.77 -12.52 35.98
N PRO A 419 -8.30 -12.32 37.19
CA PRO A 419 -8.11 -13.26 38.29
C PRO A 419 -8.61 -14.67 37.95
N ALA A 420 -7.81 -15.68 38.32
CA ALA A 420 -8.14 -17.08 38.04
C ALA A 420 -9.44 -17.55 38.72
N ASP A 421 -9.71 -17.01 39.90
CA ASP A 421 -10.85 -17.34 40.75
C ASP A 421 -12.17 -16.65 40.35
N GLN A 422 -12.12 -15.65 39.46
CA GLN A 422 -13.30 -14.94 38.97
C GLN A 422 -13.88 -15.52 37.68
N GLY A 423 -13.36 -16.65 37.20
CA GLY A 423 -13.77 -17.25 35.93
C GLY A 423 -13.20 -16.50 34.73
N HIS A 424 -13.78 -16.72 33.55
CA HIS A 424 -13.18 -16.30 32.27
C HIS A 424 -13.98 -15.22 31.53
N ASP A 425 -15.14 -14.81 32.03
CA ASP A 425 -16.00 -13.82 31.38
C ASP A 425 -15.28 -12.51 31.06
N ALA A 426 -14.60 -11.93 32.06
CA ALA A 426 -13.89 -10.65 31.90
C ALA A 426 -12.73 -10.76 30.88
N LEU A 427 -12.03 -11.89 30.84
CA LEU A 427 -10.98 -12.14 29.85
C LEU A 427 -11.59 -12.19 28.44
N ILE A 428 -12.65 -12.98 28.25
CA ILE A 428 -13.28 -13.15 26.93
C ILE A 428 -13.82 -11.81 26.43
N ASP A 429 -14.50 -11.04 27.28
CA ASP A 429 -15.02 -9.72 26.91
C ASP A 429 -13.90 -8.74 26.54
N ALA A 430 -12.79 -8.74 27.29
CA ALA A 430 -11.64 -7.89 26.99
C ALA A 430 -10.96 -8.28 25.67
N LEU A 431 -10.72 -9.57 25.42
CA LEU A 431 -10.09 -10.02 24.17
C LEU A 431 -10.93 -9.65 22.95
N TYR A 432 -12.25 -9.82 23.03
CA TYR A 432 -13.14 -9.44 21.93
C TYR A 432 -13.17 -7.92 21.70
N HIS A 433 -13.14 -7.13 22.76
CA HIS A 433 -13.05 -5.68 22.65
C HIS A 433 -11.70 -5.24 22.05
N ASN A 434 -10.60 -5.77 22.54
CA ASN A 434 -9.25 -5.37 22.12
C ASN A 434 -8.93 -5.81 20.68
N ILE A 435 -9.37 -7.01 20.27
CA ILE A 435 -9.11 -7.53 18.92
C ILE A 435 -10.17 -7.02 17.94
N PHE A 436 -11.46 -7.12 18.27
CA PHE A 436 -12.55 -6.87 17.33
C PHE A 436 -13.33 -5.56 17.54
N ASN A 437 -13.01 -4.78 18.58
CA ASN A 437 -13.75 -3.57 18.97
C ASN A 437 -15.26 -3.80 19.14
N ARG A 438 -15.63 -4.98 19.66
CA ARG A 438 -17.03 -5.33 19.92
C ARG A 438 -17.13 -6.40 21.00
N ALA A 439 -18.31 -6.52 21.60
CA ALA A 439 -18.61 -7.61 22.52
C ALA A 439 -18.73 -8.95 21.77
N PRO A 440 -18.41 -10.09 22.41
CA PRO A 440 -18.72 -11.40 21.85
C PRO A 440 -20.24 -11.59 21.77
N ASP A 441 -20.72 -12.30 20.76
CA ASP A 441 -22.10 -12.78 20.77
C ASP A 441 -22.27 -13.91 21.81
N ASN A 442 -23.52 -14.17 22.20
CA ASN A 442 -23.82 -15.16 23.24
C ASN A 442 -23.33 -16.58 22.88
N ALA A 443 -23.35 -16.97 21.61
CA ALA A 443 -22.94 -18.31 21.20
C ALA A 443 -21.41 -18.43 21.26
N GLY A 444 -20.69 -17.44 20.73
CA GLY A 444 -19.23 -17.36 20.79
C GLY A 444 -18.71 -17.31 22.23
N LYS A 445 -19.32 -16.48 23.09
CA LYS A 445 -18.95 -16.40 24.51
C LYS A 445 -19.16 -17.74 25.22
N ASN A 446 -20.31 -18.39 25.02
CA ASN A 446 -20.62 -19.68 25.63
C ASN A 446 -19.67 -20.80 25.14
N TYR A 447 -19.27 -20.78 23.87
CA TYR A 447 -18.28 -21.70 23.33
C TYR A 447 -16.94 -21.57 24.07
N TRP A 448 -16.38 -20.35 24.15
CA TRP A 448 -15.09 -20.12 24.82
C TRP A 448 -15.13 -20.43 26.31
N LEU A 449 -16.20 -20.04 27.01
CA LEU A 449 -16.41 -20.43 28.42
C LEU A 449 -16.41 -21.95 28.57
N GLY A 450 -17.10 -22.67 27.68
CA GLY A 450 -17.16 -24.13 27.69
C GLY A 450 -15.80 -24.79 27.45
N GLU A 451 -15.01 -24.30 26.49
CA GLU A 451 -13.68 -24.83 26.19
C GLU A 451 -12.68 -24.60 27.33
N LEU A 452 -12.66 -23.39 27.89
CA LEU A 452 -11.75 -23.05 28.97
C LEU A 452 -12.11 -23.73 30.29
N ASN A 453 -13.40 -23.78 30.66
CA ASN A 453 -13.85 -24.43 31.91
C ASN A 453 -13.64 -25.95 31.86
N ALA A 454 -13.67 -26.54 30.67
CA ALA A 454 -13.35 -27.95 30.47
C ALA A 454 -11.84 -28.24 30.38
N GLY A 455 -10.99 -27.20 30.37
CA GLY A 455 -9.54 -27.33 30.20
C GLY A 455 -9.11 -27.86 28.82
N ARG A 456 -9.97 -27.75 27.80
CA ARG A 456 -9.64 -28.14 26.42
C ARG A 456 -8.80 -27.09 25.71
N PHE A 457 -9.00 -25.82 26.10
CA PHE A 457 -8.13 -24.70 25.76
C PHE A 457 -7.64 -24.06 27.06
N THR A 458 -6.39 -23.63 27.05
CA THR A 458 -5.83 -22.73 28.07
C THR A 458 -6.02 -21.27 27.66
N ARG A 459 -5.82 -20.32 28.59
CA ARG A 459 -6.04 -18.89 28.33
C ARG A 459 -5.11 -18.35 27.24
N ASP A 460 -3.85 -18.74 27.28
CA ASP A 460 -2.82 -18.45 26.28
C ASP A 460 -3.19 -19.01 24.89
N GLN A 461 -3.68 -20.25 24.83
CA GLN A 461 -4.14 -20.85 23.57
C GLN A 461 -5.34 -20.12 22.98
N MET A 462 -6.28 -19.66 23.82
CA MET A 462 -7.44 -18.90 23.36
C MET A 462 -7.03 -17.57 22.71
N ILE A 463 -6.09 -16.82 23.30
CA ILE A 463 -5.61 -15.56 22.72
C ILE A 463 -5.07 -15.80 21.31
N ILE A 464 -4.17 -16.77 21.17
CA ILE A 464 -3.57 -17.12 19.88
C ILE A 464 -4.64 -17.56 18.89
N ALA A 465 -5.61 -18.38 19.31
CA ALA A 465 -6.69 -18.84 18.46
C ALA A 465 -7.63 -17.72 17.99
N LEU A 466 -7.92 -16.74 18.84
CA LEU A 466 -8.72 -15.57 18.47
C LEU A 466 -8.00 -14.67 17.47
N ILE A 467 -6.71 -14.40 17.69
CA ILE A 467 -5.92 -13.58 16.76
C ILE A 467 -5.80 -14.28 15.41
N ASP A 468 -5.34 -15.54 15.40
CA ASP A 468 -5.11 -16.31 14.18
C ASP A 468 -6.43 -16.57 13.44
N GLY A 469 -7.51 -16.88 14.18
CA GLY A 469 -8.85 -17.05 13.63
C GLY A 469 -9.46 -15.75 13.09
N GLY A 470 -9.14 -14.61 13.70
CA GLY A 470 -9.52 -13.28 13.20
C GLY A 470 -8.89 -13.01 11.83
N TRP A 471 -7.58 -13.16 11.72
CA TRP A 471 -6.85 -12.97 10.46
C TRP A 471 -7.30 -13.90 9.34
N ALA A 472 -7.69 -15.14 9.67
CA ALA A 472 -8.18 -16.11 8.69
C ALA A 472 -9.67 -15.93 8.32
N ASN A 473 -10.39 -15.01 8.96
CA ASN A 473 -11.84 -14.85 8.80
C ASN A 473 -12.19 -13.59 7.99
N ALA A 474 -12.66 -13.79 6.76
CA ALA A 474 -13.09 -12.70 5.87
C ALA A 474 -14.18 -11.79 6.48
N ASN A 475 -15.04 -12.33 7.36
CA ASN A 475 -16.07 -11.52 8.03
C ASN A 475 -15.51 -10.59 9.13
N ALA A 476 -14.26 -10.81 9.53
CA ALA A 476 -13.55 -9.98 10.50
C ALA A 476 -12.55 -9.02 9.81
N ALA A 477 -12.55 -8.91 8.48
CA ALA A 477 -11.53 -8.15 7.75
C ALA A 477 -11.40 -6.69 8.23
N THR A 478 -12.51 -5.99 8.46
CA THR A 478 -12.48 -4.61 8.98
C THR A 478 -11.98 -4.55 10.43
N ASP A 479 -12.42 -5.49 11.27
CA ASP A 479 -11.98 -5.58 12.67
C ASP A 479 -10.46 -5.80 12.74
N MET A 480 -9.95 -6.68 11.88
CA MET A 480 -8.54 -7.05 11.83
C MET A 480 -7.69 -5.99 11.14
N ALA A 481 -8.20 -5.28 10.12
CA ALA A 481 -7.52 -4.12 9.57
C ALA A 481 -7.27 -3.05 10.64
N ARG A 482 -8.27 -2.76 11.49
CA ARG A 482 -8.10 -1.89 12.66
C ARG A 482 -7.05 -2.44 13.62
N PHE A 483 -7.15 -3.71 14.00
CA PHE A 483 -6.21 -4.34 14.93
C PHE A 483 -4.78 -4.31 14.40
N GLY A 484 -4.59 -4.55 13.10
CA GLY A 484 -3.29 -4.46 12.46
C GLY A 484 -2.73 -3.04 12.44
N ASN A 485 -3.57 -2.05 12.18
CA ASN A 485 -3.21 -0.64 12.30
C ASN A 485 -2.81 -0.27 13.74
N GLN A 486 -3.51 -0.81 14.75
CA GLN A 486 -3.12 -0.64 16.16
C GLN A 486 -1.74 -1.25 16.45
N VAL A 487 -1.43 -2.41 15.87
CA VAL A 487 -0.09 -3.02 16.00
C VAL A 487 0.99 -2.14 15.35
N ARG A 488 0.76 -1.56 14.17
CA ARG A 488 1.70 -0.61 13.52
C ARG A 488 2.00 0.58 14.41
N VAL A 489 0.96 1.21 14.95
CA VAL A 489 1.10 2.33 15.89
C VAL A 489 1.83 1.88 17.16
N GLY A 490 1.56 0.67 17.65
CA GLY A 490 2.26 0.11 18.81
C GLY A 490 3.75 -0.11 18.59
N LEU A 491 4.15 -0.57 17.40
CA LEU A 491 5.56 -0.70 17.03
C LEU A 491 6.24 0.67 16.89
N ALA A 492 5.58 1.64 16.26
CA ALA A 492 6.08 3.02 16.18
C ALA A 492 6.24 3.65 17.58
N PHE A 493 5.32 3.35 18.50
CA PHE A 493 5.39 3.79 19.88
C PHE A 493 6.58 3.20 20.64
N ALA A 494 6.87 1.92 20.44
CA ALA A 494 8.08 1.29 20.98
C ALA A 494 9.37 1.90 20.37
N ALA A 495 9.42 2.07 19.05
CA ALA A 495 10.58 2.70 18.39
C ALA A 495 10.85 4.12 18.92
N ALA A 496 9.80 4.94 19.07
CA ALA A 496 9.92 6.31 19.59
C ALA A 496 10.45 6.37 21.03
N GLN A 497 10.18 5.34 21.86
CA GLN A 497 10.79 5.20 23.19
C GLN A 497 12.29 4.91 23.08
N ALA A 498 12.68 4.00 22.19
CA ALA A 498 14.09 3.64 21.95
C ALA A 498 14.92 4.85 21.51
N GLU A 499 14.42 5.63 20.54
CA GLU A 499 15.06 6.86 20.05
C GLU A 499 15.30 7.90 21.14
N ARG A 500 14.39 7.94 22.13
CA ARG A 500 14.46 8.86 23.27
C ARG A 500 15.26 8.31 24.45
N GLY A 501 15.78 7.09 24.33
CA GLY A 501 16.49 6.41 25.41
C GLY A 501 15.60 6.09 26.62
N ILE A 502 14.29 5.93 26.42
CA ILE A 502 13.36 5.55 27.48
C ILE A 502 13.53 4.05 27.76
N VAL A 503 13.96 3.72 28.97
CA VAL A 503 14.11 2.35 29.48
C VAL A 503 13.06 2.13 30.57
N TYR A 504 12.17 1.15 30.37
CA TYR A 504 10.98 0.98 31.21
C TYR A 504 11.34 0.67 32.67
N THR A 505 12.36 -0.15 32.92
CA THR A 505 12.83 -0.47 34.28
C THR A 505 13.43 0.72 35.02
N ASP A 506 13.88 1.75 34.32
CA ASP A 506 14.48 2.95 34.92
C ASP A 506 13.40 3.98 35.33
N LEU A 507 12.17 3.82 34.83
CA LEU A 507 11.04 4.68 35.15
C LEU A 507 10.52 4.44 36.57
N SER A 508 10.07 5.50 37.24
CA SER A 508 9.33 5.37 38.49
C SER A 508 8.00 4.62 38.28
N PRO A 509 7.40 3.98 39.30
CA PRO A 509 6.10 3.29 39.15
C PRO A 509 4.97 4.18 38.60
N ALA A 510 5.00 5.48 38.90
CA ALA A 510 4.06 6.46 38.36
C ALA A 510 4.30 6.68 36.86
N GLN A 511 5.56 6.81 36.43
CA GLN A 511 5.92 6.93 35.02
C GLN A 511 5.64 5.64 34.24
N GLN A 512 5.90 4.46 34.81
CA GLN A 512 5.52 3.19 34.18
C GLN A 512 4.00 3.11 33.94
N THR A 513 3.21 3.58 34.91
CA THR A 513 1.75 3.67 34.75
C THR A 513 1.36 4.69 33.68
N HIS A 514 2.04 5.83 33.65
CA HIS A 514 1.77 6.87 32.65
C HIS A 514 2.15 6.42 31.24
N LEU A 515 3.28 5.74 31.06
CA LEU A 515 3.72 5.20 29.78
C LEU A 515 2.71 4.18 29.23
N ARG A 516 2.17 3.29 30.08
CA ARG A 516 1.08 2.39 29.68
C ARG A 516 -0.19 3.14 29.27
N GLN A 517 -0.53 4.21 29.99
CA GLN A 517 -1.68 5.04 29.63
C GLN A 517 -1.48 5.70 28.27
N ILE A 518 -0.28 6.25 28.00
CA ILE A 518 0.06 6.78 26.68
C ILE A 518 -0.06 5.68 25.63
N GLY A 519 0.48 4.49 25.90
CA GLY A 519 0.38 3.32 25.03
C GLY A 519 -1.06 2.88 24.75
N ALA A 520 -2.01 3.13 25.66
CA ALA A 520 -3.43 2.92 25.41
C ALA A 520 -4.00 4.05 24.55
N ASP A 521 -3.72 5.30 24.93
CA ASP A 521 -4.24 6.51 24.31
C ASP A 521 -3.91 6.58 22.82
N VAL A 522 -2.67 6.23 22.43
CA VAL A 522 -2.23 6.23 21.02
C VAL A 522 -3.02 5.25 20.15
N LEU A 523 -3.64 4.22 20.74
CA LEU A 523 -4.42 3.23 19.99
C LEU A 523 -5.90 3.57 19.87
N THR A 524 -6.40 4.53 20.66
CA THR A 524 -7.85 4.80 20.79
C THR A 524 -8.49 5.38 19.52
N THR A 525 -7.73 6.15 18.75
CA THR A 525 -8.21 6.81 17.52
C THR A 525 -7.97 5.97 16.27
N VAL A 526 -7.26 4.85 16.40
CA VAL A 526 -6.83 4.03 15.28
C VAL A 526 -7.99 3.18 14.77
N THR A 527 -8.29 3.33 13.49
CA THR A 527 -9.37 2.62 12.78
C THR A 527 -8.82 1.73 11.67
N ALA A 528 -9.70 1.11 10.87
CA ALA A 528 -9.28 0.41 9.66
C ALA A 528 -8.78 1.34 8.54
N ASP A 529 -8.99 2.67 8.68
CA ASP A 529 -8.46 3.68 7.77
C ASP A 529 -6.99 4.00 8.09
N ASN A 530 -6.10 3.83 7.11
CA ASN A 530 -4.66 4.09 7.26
C ASN A 530 -4.34 5.56 7.58
N ALA A 531 -5.20 6.53 7.23
CA ALA A 531 -4.99 7.92 7.62
C ALA A 531 -4.96 8.10 9.15
N THR A 532 -5.69 7.24 9.88
CA THR A 532 -5.68 7.27 11.35
C THR A 532 -4.39 6.73 11.96
N VAL A 533 -3.63 5.90 11.23
CA VAL A 533 -2.30 5.42 11.64
C VAL A 533 -1.31 6.59 11.64
N THR A 534 -1.24 7.32 10.54
CA THR A 534 -0.35 8.49 10.42
C THR A 534 -0.66 9.52 11.51
N ALA A 535 -1.94 9.87 11.70
CA ALA A 535 -2.35 10.82 12.72
C ALA A 535 -2.02 10.36 14.16
N ALA A 536 -2.10 9.05 14.44
CA ALA A 536 -1.72 8.50 15.73
C ALA A 536 -0.19 8.54 15.94
N ILE A 537 0.59 8.19 14.91
CA ILE A 537 2.06 8.20 14.95
C ILE A 537 2.59 9.62 15.18
N GLU A 538 2.04 10.63 14.50
CA GLU A 538 2.44 12.03 14.67
C GLU A 538 2.25 12.55 16.11
N GLN A 539 1.31 11.98 16.87
CA GLN A 539 1.04 12.38 18.25
C GLN A 539 2.01 11.75 19.26
N ILE A 540 2.67 10.64 18.91
CA ILE A 540 3.52 9.85 19.83
C ILE A 540 4.59 10.73 20.47
N ALA A 541 5.30 11.53 19.65
CA ALA A 541 6.37 12.39 20.12
C ALA A 541 5.90 13.34 21.24
N GLY A 542 4.80 14.06 21.00
CA GLY A 542 4.25 15.01 21.96
C GLY A 542 3.59 14.37 23.18
N LEU A 543 3.19 13.10 23.09
CA LEU A 543 2.71 12.34 24.25
C LEU A 543 3.87 11.86 25.12
N LEU A 544 4.95 11.37 24.51
CA LEU A 544 6.16 10.93 25.23
C LEU A 544 6.93 12.08 25.89
N GLU A 545 6.82 13.31 25.39
CA GLU A 545 7.37 14.51 26.05
C GLU A 545 6.79 14.77 27.45
N ARG A 546 5.65 14.16 27.78
CA ARG A 546 4.96 14.32 29.06
C ARG A 546 5.34 13.28 30.11
N LEU A 547 6.20 12.32 29.74
CA LEU A 547 6.74 11.25 30.60
C LEU A 547 7.99 11.70 31.37
#